data_AF-A0A940QZU3-F1
#
_entry.id   AF-A0A940QZU3-F1
#
_cell.length_a   1.000
_cell.length_b   1.000
_cell.length_c   1.000
_cell.angle_alpha   90.00
_cell.angle_beta   90.00
_cell.angle_gamma   90.00
#
_symmetry.space_group_name_H-M   'P 1'
#
loop_
_entity.id
_entity.type
_entity.pdbx_description
1 polymer ?
#
loop_
_entity_poly.entity_id
_entity_poly.type
_entity_poly.pdbx_seq_one_letter_code
_entity_poly.pdbx_strand_id
1 'polypeptide(L)'
;MKVISAAFFLLILQSAAAQLDTARLSSELKSRQKLLGNDAVVMIWKDTLIYKKELGDYNTKTAVPVSIASCSKWLTAALVMQFIDEGKLSLDDKIGRWLPEFDRYGKSYITIRNCLSHMTGIDDDANFLKKVFARKKFQSLEEEVNSFAAREIRANPST
;
A
#
# COMPACT_ATOMS: atom_id res chain seq x y z
N MET A 1 -50.69 28.57 -17.97
CA MET A 1 -50.34 27.13 -18.03
C MET A 1 -48.94 26.80 -18.59
N LYS A 2 -48.19 27.72 -19.21
CA LYS A 2 -46.87 27.39 -19.82
C LYS A 2 -45.66 27.41 -18.86
N VAL A 3 -45.76 28.10 -17.71
CA VAL A 3 -44.64 28.26 -16.76
C VAL A 3 -44.41 27.00 -15.89
N ILE A 4 -45.48 26.26 -15.59
CA ILE A 4 -45.43 25.05 -14.75
C ILE A 4 -44.65 23.92 -15.43
N SER A 5 -44.71 23.84 -16.77
CA SER A 5 -44.06 22.77 -17.53
C SER A 5 -42.53 22.92 -17.62
N ALA A 6 -42.01 24.16 -17.59
CA ALA A 6 -40.57 24.42 -17.61
C ALA A 6 -39.90 24.13 -16.26
N ALA A 7 -40.60 24.41 -15.15
CA ALA A 7 -40.13 24.08 -13.80
C ALA A 7 -40.02 22.56 -13.58
N PHE A 8 -40.94 21.78 -14.17
CA PHE A 8 -40.91 20.32 -14.11
C PHE A 8 -39.73 19.73 -14.88
N PHE A 9 -39.33 20.34 -16.00
CA PHE A 9 -38.19 19.90 -16.82
C PHE A 9 -36.83 20.19 -16.15
N LEU A 10 -36.74 21.28 -15.38
CA LEU A 10 -35.54 21.65 -14.59
C LEU A 10 -35.27 20.70 -13.40
N LEU A 11 -36.31 20.04 -12.87
CA LEU A 11 -36.15 19.02 -11.81
C LEU A 11 -35.54 17.71 -12.33
N ILE A 12 -35.69 17.41 -13.62
CA ILE A 12 -35.17 16.17 -14.26
C ILE A 12 -33.67 16.28 -14.55
N LEU A 13 -33.11 17.50 -14.53
CA LEU A 13 -31.69 17.79 -14.75
C LEU A 13 -30.83 17.78 -13.47
N GLN A 14 -31.40 17.40 -12.31
CA GLN A 14 -30.59 17.19 -11.12
C GLN A 14 -29.76 15.92 -11.30
N SER A 15 -28.48 16.10 -11.66
CA SER A 15 -27.49 15.04 -11.60
C SER A 15 -27.44 14.51 -10.16
N ALA A 16 -28.03 13.34 -9.93
CA ALA A 16 -27.88 12.61 -8.69
C ALA A 16 -26.41 12.18 -8.60
N ALA A 17 -25.58 13.01 -7.98
CA ALA A 17 -24.28 12.57 -7.53
C ALA A 17 -24.52 11.42 -6.55
N ALA A 18 -23.99 10.24 -6.85
CA ALA A 18 -24.07 9.11 -5.93
C ALA A 18 -23.41 9.53 -4.60
N GLN A 19 -24.25 9.84 -3.60
CA GLN A 19 -23.77 10.25 -2.30
C GLN A 19 -23.31 9.01 -1.54
N LEU A 20 -22.16 9.11 -0.88
CA LEU A 20 -21.66 8.05 -0.03
C LEU A 20 -22.71 7.73 1.06
N ASP A 21 -23.18 6.48 1.09
CA ASP A 21 -24.09 6.01 2.14
C ASP A 21 -23.30 5.77 3.44
N THR A 22 -23.13 6.86 4.20
CA THR A 22 -22.43 6.85 5.49
C THR A 22 -23.18 6.03 6.55
N ALA A 23 -24.49 5.85 6.41
CA ALA A 23 -25.31 5.06 7.32
C ALA A 23 -25.03 3.56 7.13
N ARG A 24 -25.02 3.09 5.89
CA ARG A 24 -24.63 1.72 5.56
C ARG A 24 -23.18 1.44 5.95
N LEU A 25 -22.25 2.36 5.68
CA LEU A 25 -20.85 2.23 6.09
C LEU A 25 -20.72 2.10 7.61
N SER A 26 -21.42 2.94 8.37
CA SER A 26 -21.40 2.88 9.84
C SER A 26 -21.99 1.58 10.38
N SER A 27 -23.04 1.06 9.73
CA SER A 27 -23.65 -0.24 10.05
C SER A 27 -22.67 -1.40 9.81
N GLU A 28 -21.98 -1.41 8.68
CA GLU A 28 -20.95 -2.41 8.35
C GLU A 28 -19.74 -2.36 9.29
N LEU A 29 -19.27 -1.17 9.66
CA LEU A 29 -18.18 -1.05 10.65
C LEU A 29 -18.61 -1.63 12.00
N LYS A 30 -19.86 -1.40 12.42
CA LYS A 30 -20.39 -1.97 13.65
C LYS A 30 -20.55 -3.48 13.58
N SER A 31 -21.04 -4.02 12.46
CA SER A 31 -21.18 -5.48 12.28
C SER A 31 -19.83 -6.19 12.28
N ARG A 32 -18.76 -5.51 11.83
CA ARG A 32 -17.38 -6.01 11.76
C ARG A 32 -16.50 -5.59 12.93
N GLN A 33 -17.05 -4.96 13.97
CA GLN A 33 -16.28 -4.47 15.11
C GLN A 33 -15.35 -5.54 15.71
N LYS A 34 -15.82 -6.78 15.81
CA LYS A 34 -15.03 -7.90 16.34
C LYS A 34 -13.76 -8.17 15.52
N LEU A 35 -13.79 -7.96 14.21
CA LEU A 35 -12.63 -8.11 13.32
C LEU A 35 -11.70 -6.90 13.40
N LEU A 36 -12.28 -5.69 13.49
CA LEU A 36 -11.52 -4.44 13.57
C LEU A 36 -10.80 -4.25 14.91
N GLY A 37 -11.21 -5.00 15.94
CA GLY A 37 -10.72 -4.80 17.29
C GLY A 37 -11.41 -3.64 17.99
N ASN A 38 -10.86 -3.19 19.11
CA ASN A 38 -11.47 -2.11 19.88
C ASN A 38 -11.08 -0.72 19.35
N ASP A 39 -9.88 -0.60 18.77
CA ASP A 39 -9.28 0.67 18.36
C ASP A 39 -9.20 0.78 16.84
N ALA A 40 -9.95 1.71 16.25
CA ALA A 40 -9.85 1.96 14.81
C ALA A 40 -10.27 3.39 14.45
N VAL A 41 -9.64 3.94 13.42
CA VAL A 41 -10.01 5.22 12.82
C VAL A 41 -10.27 5.01 11.33
N VAL A 42 -11.45 5.38 10.87
CA VAL A 42 -11.85 5.33 9.47
C VAL A 42 -12.14 6.75 9.00
N MET A 43 -11.46 7.16 7.93
CA MET A 43 -11.67 8.46 7.29
C MET A 43 -11.89 8.26 5.80
N ILE A 44 -12.81 9.03 5.22
CA ILE A 44 -12.98 9.11 3.78
C ILE A 44 -12.88 10.57 3.38
N TRP A 45 -12.00 10.82 2.41
CA TRP A 45 -11.71 12.14 1.88
C TRP A 45 -11.97 12.15 0.38
N LYS A 46 -12.56 13.23 -0.13
CA LYS A 46 -12.66 13.49 -1.57
C LYS A 46 -12.08 14.87 -1.84
N ASP A 47 -12.79 15.90 -1.40
CA ASP A 47 -12.35 17.30 -1.40
C ASP A 47 -12.32 17.84 0.04
N THR A 48 -13.32 17.44 0.81
CA THR A 48 -13.39 17.61 2.26
C THR A 48 -13.46 16.24 2.94
N LEU A 49 -13.30 16.23 4.26
CA LEU A 49 -13.61 15.05 5.07
C LEU A 49 -15.12 14.77 4.99
N ILE A 50 -15.50 13.67 4.33
CA ILE A 50 -16.92 13.30 4.12
C ILE A 50 -17.41 12.26 5.12
N TYR A 51 -16.49 11.51 5.73
CA TYR A 51 -16.80 10.52 6.75
C TYR A 51 -15.65 10.40 7.73
N LYS A 52 -15.98 10.33 9.02
CA LYS A 52 -15.04 10.03 10.08
C LYS A 52 -15.71 9.15 11.13
N LYS A 53 -15.05 8.04 11.46
CA LYS A 53 -15.42 7.17 12.57
C LYS A 53 -14.18 6.86 13.39
N GLU A 54 -14.28 7.08 14.69
CA GLU A 54 -13.25 6.77 15.69
C GLU A 54 -13.85 5.73 16.65
N LEU A 55 -13.08 4.72 16.99
CA LEU A 55 -13.44 3.57 17.82
C LEU A 55 -12.34 3.37 18.87
N GLY A 56 -12.75 3.10 20.11
CA GLY A 56 -11.83 2.89 21.22
C GLY A 56 -11.08 4.15 21.62
N ASP A 57 -9.80 4.00 21.95
CA ASP A 57 -8.91 5.07 22.41
C ASP A 57 -8.18 5.77 21.25
N TYR A 58 -8.33 5.26 20.03
CA TYR A 58 -7.69 5.80 18.83
C TYR A 58 -8.56 6.88 18.18
N ASN A 59 -7.95 8.04 17.92
CA ASN A 59 -8.57 9.15 17.24
C ASN A 59 -7.58 9.80 16.26
N THR A 60 -8.07 10.77 15.49
CA THR A 60 -7.30 11.52 14.49
C THR A 60 -6.11 12.32 15.03
N LYS A 61 -6.01 12.50 16.35
CA LYS A 61 -4.89 13.17 17.04
C LYS A 61 -4.00 12.21 17.81
N THR A 62 -4.32 10.91 17.82
CA THR A 62 -3.54 9.89 18.51
C THR A 62 -2.19 9.74 17.82
N ALA A 63 -1.16 10.41 18.36
CA ALA A 63 0.23 10.31 17.91
C ALA A 63 0.93 9.09 18.50
N VAL A 64 0.29 7.92 18.43
CA VAL A 64 0.95 6.66 18.76
C VAL A 64 1.73 6.23 17.52
N PRO A 65 2.99 5.77 17.63
CA PRO A 65 3.69 5.15 16.51
C PRO A 65 2.98 3.84 16.15
N VAL A 66 1.95 3.93 15.32
CA VAL A 66 1.24 2.78 14.77
C VAL A 66 2.11 2.20 13.67
N SER A 67 2.60 0.98 13.88
CA SER A 67 3.27 0.25 12.80
C SER A 67 2.25 -0.09 11.72
N ILE A 68 2.37 0.52 10.56
CA ILE A 68 1.46 0.30 9.42
C ILE A 68 1.89 -0.87 8.53
N ALA A 69 2.94 -1.60 8.91
CA ALA A 69 3.46 -2.78 8.22
C ALA A 69 3.59 -2.55 6.69
N SER A 70 3.05 -3.45 5.87
CA SER A 70 3.12 -3.36 4.40
C SER A 70 2.48 -2.12 3.79
N CYS A 71 1.65 -1.37 4.54
CA CYS A 71 1.12 -0.09 4.07
C CYS A 71 2.21 0.99 3.94
N SER A 72 3.46 0.73 4.33
CA SER A 72 4.59 1.63 4.04
C SER A 72 5.16 1.48 2.63
N LYS A 73 4.87 0.38 1.90
CA LYS A 73 5.49 0.08 0.60
C LYS A 73 5.24 1.14 -0.47
N TRP A 74 4.06 1.78 -0.47
CA TRP A 74 3.77 2.83 -1.43
C TRP A 74 4.64 4.08 -1.22
N LEU A 75 5.07 4.37 0.01
CA LEU A 75 6.03 5.45 0.29
C LEU A 75 7.39 5.12 -0.32
N THR A 76 7.85 3.87 -0.17
CA THR A 76 9.07 3.40 -0.82
C THR A 76 8.96 3.46 -2.34
N ALA A 77 7.84 3.01 -2.92
CA ALA A 77 7.60 3.09 -4.35
C ALA A 77 7.62 4.56 -4.84
N ALA A 78 6.95 5.48 -4.13
CA ALA A 78 6.95 6.89 -4.46
C ALA A 78 8.36 7.51 -4.45
N LEU A 79 9.16 7.18 -3.43
CA LEU A 79 10.56 7.63 -3.36
C LEU A 79 11.39 7.12 -4.55
N VAL A 80 11.23 5.85 -4.93
CA VAL A 80 11.95 5.27 -6.08
C VAL A 80 11.50 5.92 -7.38
N MET A 81 10.19 6.16 -7.55
CA MET A 81 9.65 6.87 -8.72
C MET A 81 10.17 8.31 -8.82
N GLN A 82 10.34 9.02 -7.70
CA GLN A 82 10.95 10.34 -7.73
C GLN A 82 12.38 10.31 -8.28
N PHE A 83 13.20 9.32 -7.90
CA PHE A 83 14.53 9.17 -8.49
C PHE A 83 14.51 8.78 -9.97
N ILE A 84 13.44 8.14 -10.45
CA ILE A 84 13.23 7.88 -11.88
C ILE A 84 12.94 9.18 -12.63
N ASP A 85 12.05 10.01 -12.08
CA ASP A 85 11.72 11.31 -12.65
C ASP A 85 12.95 12.24 -12.69
N GLU A 86 13.83 12.14 -11.68
CA GLU A 86 15.11 12.84 -11.63
C GLU A 86 16.19 12.24 -12.56
N GLY A 87 15.90 11.14 -13.26
CA GLY A 87 16.83 10.48 -14.17
C GLY A 87 18.00 9.77 -13.47
N LYS A 88 17.93 9.54 -12.16
CA LYS A 88 19.00 8.91 -11.36
C LYS A 88 18.98 7.38 -11.45
N LEU A 89 17.82 6.80 -11.73
CA LEU A 89 17.64 5.37 -11.93
C LEU A 89 16.55 5.09 -12.96
N SER A 90 16.56 3.90 -13.55
CA SER A 90 15.50 3.42 -14.44
C SER A 90 14.79 2.21 -13.84
N LEU A 91 13.49 2.06 -14.11
CA LEU A 91 12.74 0.85 -13.74
C LEU A 91 13.36 -0.42 -14.35
N ASP A 92 14.01 -0.30 -15.50
CA ASP A 92 14.61 -1.42 -16.22
C ASP A 92 16.09 -1.61 -15.88
N ASP A 93 16.63 -0.83 -14.95
CA ASP A 93 17.96 -1.05 -14.41
C ASP A 93 18.05 -2.40 -13.72
N LYS A 94 19.15 -3.10 -14.01
CA LYS A 94 19.51 -4.34 -13.36
C LYS A 94 19.90 -4.07 -11.90
N ILE A 95 19.32 -4.82 -10.98
CA ILE A 95 19.49 -4.58 -9.54
C ILE A 95 20.95 -4.78 -9.12
N GLY A 96 21.71 -5.64 -9.79
CA GLY A 96 23.14 -5.86 -9.53
C GLY A 96 24.00 -4.59 -9.64
N ARG A 97 23.56 -3.58 -10.42
CA ARG A 97 24.23 -2.26 -10.47
C ARG A 97 24.20 -1.55 -9.11
N TRP A 98 23.13 -1.75 -8.35
CA TRP A 98 22.84 -1.03 -7.11
C TRP A 98 23.07 -1.89 -5.86
N LEU A 99 22.87 -3.21 -5.99
CA LEU A 99 22.99 -4.23 -4.94
C LEU A 99 23.89 -5.37 -5.45
N PRO A 100 25.23 -5.22 -5.38
CA PRO A 100 26.18 -6.19 -5.94
C PRO A 100 26.12 -7.57 -5.26
N GLU A 101 25.45 -7.70 -4.12
CA GLU A 101 25.19 -8.98 -3.45
C GLU A 101 24.38 -9.93 -4.34
N PHE A 102 23.53 -9.41 -5.24
CA PHE A 102 22.76 -10.22 -6.19
C PHE A 102 23.64 -10.89 -7.26
N ASP A 103 24.80 -10.32 -7.56
CA ASP A 103 25.76 -10.88 -8.53
C ASP A 103 26.35 -12.19 -8.03
N ARG A 104 26.60 -12.28 -6.71
CA ARG A 104 27.14 -13.49 -6.06
C ARG A 104 26.26 -14.73 -6.26
N TYR A 105 24.97 -14.51 -6.49
CA TYR A 105 23.97 -15.56 -6.66
C TYR A 105 23.42 -15.66 -8.09
N GLY A 106 24.04 -14.96 -9.05
CA GLY A 106 23.62 -14.98 -10.46
C GLY A 106 22.25 -14.35 -10.70
N LYS A 107 21.80 -13.43 -9.84
CA LYS A 107 20.45 -12.81 -9.86
C LYS A 107 20.46 -11.33 -10.22
N SER A 108 21.59 -10.81 -10.69
CA SER A 108 21.80 -9.42 -11.12
C SER A 108 20.77 -8.94 -12.14
N TYR A 109 20.26 -9.87 -12.95
CA TYR A 109 19.38 -9.60 -14.09
C TYR A 109 17.96 -9.17 -13.70
N ILE A 110 17.57 -9.34 -12.43
CA ILE A 110 16.32 -8.81 -11.86
C ILE A 110 16.32 -7.29 -11.98
N THR A 111 15.19 -6.70 -12.36
CA THR A 111 15.09 -5.24 -12.51
C THR A 111 14.50 -4.57 -11.27
N ILE A 112 14.70 -3.25 -11.15
CA ILE A 112 14.01 -2.43 -10.14
C ILE A 112 12.49 -2.59 -10.26
N ARG A 113 11.96 -2.65 -11.49
CA ARG A 113 10.55 -2.94 -11.77
C ARG A 113 10.09 -4.23 -11.12
N ASN A 114 10.86 -5.33 -11.27
CA ASN A 114 10.53 -6.61 -10.66
C ASN A 114 10.47 -6.53 -9.13
N CYS A 115 11.39 -5.77 -8.52
CA CYS A 115 11.40 -5.55 -7.07
C CYS A 115 10.14 -4.80 -6.59
N LEU A 116 9.75 -3.73 -7.29
CA LEU A 116 8.58 -2.92 -6.93
C LEU A 116 7.25 -3.61 -7.23
N SER A 117 7.20 -4.51 -8.21
CA SER A 117 5.98 -5.21 -8.65
C SER A 117 5.81 -6.61 -8.05
N HIS A 118 6.68 -7.04 -7.13
CA HIS A 118 6.69 -8.40 -6.58
C HIS A 118 6.86 -9.51 -7.64
N MET A 119 7.64 -9.23 -8.69
CA MET A 119 7.89 -10.14 -9.81
C MET A 119 9.36 -10.57 -9.91
N THR A 120 10.06 -10.63 -8.77
CA THR A 120 11.45 -11.09 -8.72
C THR A 120 11.59 -12.60 -8.84
N GLY A 121 10.51 -13.36 -8.59
CA GLY A 121 10.54 -14.82 -8.56
C GLY A 121 11.36 -15.42 -7.41
N ILE A 122 11.93 -14.58 -6.53
CA ILE A 122 12.68 -15.02 -5.35
C ILE A 122 11.72 -15.60 -4.34
N ASP A 123 12.13 -16.70 -3.73
CA ASP A 123 11.33 -17.39 -2.75
C ASP A 123 10.98 -16.53 -1.52
N ASP A 124 9.70 -16.53 -1.17
CA ASP A 124 9.20 -16.08 0.11
C ASP A 124 9.59 -17.07 1.22
N ASP A 125 10.19 -16.53 2.27
CA ASP A 125 10.47 -17.29 3.48
C ASP A 125 9.15 -17.76 4.11
N ALA A 126 8.88 -19.06 4.08
CA ALA A 126 7.65 -19.65 4.64
C ALA A 126 7.45 -19.32 6.14
N ASN A 127 8.52 -18.92 6.84
CA ASN A 127 8.48 -18.46 8.23
C ASN A 127 8.62 -16.94 8.36
N PHE A 128 8.45 -16.17 7.29
CA PHE A 128 8.60 -14.71 7.26
C PHE A 128 7.81 -14.03 8.38
N LEU A 129 6.51 -14.34 8.52
CA LEU A 129 5.67 -13.76 9.57
C LEU A 129 6.24 -14.06 10.97
N LYS A 130 6.62 -15.31 11.23
CA LYS A 130 7.24 -15.70 12.51
C LYS A 130 8.55 -14.93 12.75
N LYS A 131 9.36 -14.70 11.72
CA LYS A 131 10.65 -13.99 11.80
C LYS A 131 10.50 -12.48 11.97
N VAL A 132 9.51 -11.86 11.31
CA VAL A 132 9.15 -10.44 11.49
C VAL A 132 8.76 -10.19 12.95
N PHE A 133 7.94 -11.07 13.54
CA PHE A 133 7.58 -10.97 14.95
C PHE A 133 8.73 -11.35 15.89
N ALA A 134 9.64 -12.24 15.48
CA ALA A 134 10.79 -12.65 16.27
C ALA A 134 11.96 -11.64 16.28
N ARG A 135 11.86 -10.51 15.55
CA ARG A 135 12.88 -9.44 15.48
C ARG A 135 14.31 -10.00 15.41
N LYS A 136 14.62 -10.84 14.41
CA LYS A 136 16.04 -11.10 14.11
C LYS A 136 16.67 -9.79 13.62
N LYS A 137 17.62 -9.26 14.39
CA LYS A 137 18.46 -8.14 14.00
C LYS A 137 19.50 -8.66 13.00
N PHE A 138 19.30 -8.42 11.72
CA PHE A 138 20.46 -8.23 10.85
C PHE A 138 21.28 -7.07 11.43
N GLN A 139 22.62 -7.20 11.40
CA GLN A 139 23.50 -6.15 11.92
C GLN A 139 23.62 -4.99 10.95
N SER A 140 23.36 -5.23 9.65
CA SER A 140 23.38 -4.24 8.58
C SER A 140 22.34 -4.55 7.49
N LEU A 141 22.02 -3.54 6.68
CA LEU A 141 21.19 -3.73 5.48
C LEU A 141 21.87 -4.63 4.46
N GLU A 142 23.20 -4.59 4.37
CA GLU A 142 23.98 -5.47 3.49
C GLU A 142 23.76 -6.95 3.84
N GLU A 143 23.76 -7.29 5.14
CA GLU A 143 23.51 -8.66 5.59
C GLU A 143 22.09 -9.09 5.24
N GLU A 144 21.11 -8.20 5.40
CA GLU A 144 19.71 -8.45 5.03
C GLU A 144 19.58 -8.69 3.52
N VAL A 145 20.13 -7.80 2.69
CA VAL A 145 20.14 -7.89 1.23
C VAL A 145 20.81 -9.17 0.78
N ASN A 146 21.99 -9.51 1.31
CA ASN A 146 22.69 -10.74 0.99
C ASN A 146 21.86 -11.97 1.39
N SER A 147 21.21 -11.96 2.56
CA SER A 147 20.33 -13.05 3.01
C SER A 147 19.12 -13.25 2.09
N PHE A 148 18.59 -12.15 1.52
CA PHE A 148 17.49 -12.19 0.58
C PHE A 148 17.96 -12.66 -0.80
N ALA A 149 19.07 -12.13 -1.31
CA ALA A 149 19.69 -12.51 -2.57
C ALA A 149 20.10 -13.99 -2.60
N ALA A 150 20.43 -14.58 -1.45
CA ALA A 150 20.77 -16.00 -1.33
C ALA A 150 19.58 -16.96 -1.55
N ARG A 151 18.33 -16.49 -1.39
CA ARG A 151 17.13 -17.35 -1.46
C ARG A 151 16.91 -17.90 -2.87
N GLU A 152 16.33 -19.10 -2.97
CA GLU A 152 16.09 -19.75 -4.26
C GLU A 152 15.12 -18.96 -5.14
N ILE A 153 15.21 -19.17 -6.46
CA ILE A 153 14.25 -18.63 -7.42
C ILE A 153 13.17 -19.70 -7.64
N ARG A 154 11.91 -19.38 -7.34
CA ARG A 154 10.76 -20.27 -7.56
C ARG A 154 10.15 -20.12 -8.95
N ALA A 155 10.25 -18.93 -9.55
CA ALA A 155 9.71 -18.62 -10.86
C ALA A 155 10.61 -17.63 -11.59
N ASN A 156 10.54 -17.58 -12.91
CA ASN A 156 11.35 -16.61 -13.66
C ASN A 156 10.86 -15.19 -13.36
N PRO A 157 11.76 -14.19 -13.22
CA PRO A 157 11.33 -12.81 -13.06
C PRO A 157 10.45 -12.35 -14.22
N SER A 158 9.40 -11.61 -13.91
CA SER A 158 8.40 -11.11 -14.87
C SER A 158 7.40 -12.15 -15.43
N THR A 159 7.31 -13.36 -14.87
CA THR A 159 6.27 -14.36 -15.23
C THR A 159 5.12 -14.42 -14.24
#